data_AF-A0A645A4E4-F1
#
_entry.id   AF-A0A645A4E4-F1
#
_cell.length_a   1.000
_cell.length_b   1.000
_cell.length_c   1.000
_cell.angle_alpha   90.00
_cell.angle_beta   90.00
_cell.angle_gamma   90.00
#
_symmetry.space_group_name_H-M   'P 1'
#
loop_
_entity.id
_entity.type
_entity.pdbx_description
1 polymer ?
#
loop_
_entity_poly.entity_id
_entity_poly.type
_entity_poly.pdbx_seq_one_letter_code
_entity_poly.pdbx_strand_id
1 'polypeptide(L)' 'MVPNVHEFPGHIACDSRSKSEICVPFRNSAGQISAVLDIDSELFNTFDEVDAEKLTEVLALIHSVETSHA' A
#
# COMPACT_ATOMS: atom_id res chain seq x y z
N MET A 1 -7.29 2.62 -2.76
CA MET A 1 -6.87 2.82 -4.17
C MET A 1 -7.19 4.24 -4.57
N VAL A 2 -6.34 4.84 -5.39
CA VAL A 2 -6.50 6.19 -5.94
C VAL A 2 -6.29 6.10 -7.47
N PRO A 3 -7.35 6.13 -8.29
CA PRO A 3 -7.25 5.99 -9.74
C PRO A 3 -6.54 7.14 -10.45
N ASN A 4 -6.61 8.34 -9.86
CA ASN A 4 -5.90 9.54 -10.27
C ASN A 4 -5.40 10.29 -9.03
N VAL A 5 -4.10 10.24 -8.76
CA VAL A 5 -3.53 10.87 -7.55
C VAL A 5 -3.64 12.40 -7.55
N HIS A 6 -3.66 13.02 -8.73
CA HIS A 6 -3.77 14.48 -8.85
C HIS A 6 -5.17 15.02 -8.50
N GLU A 7 -6.18 14.15 -8.45
CA GLU A 7 -7.54 14.51 -8.03
C GLU A 7 -7.74 14.37 -6.52
N PHE A 8 -6.77 13.80 -5.80
CA PHE A 8 -6.86 13.58 -4.36
C PHE A 8 -6.27 14.78 -3.58
N PRO A 9 -7.08 15.59 -2.88
CA PRO A 9 -6.59 16.80 -2.22
C PRO A 9 -5.59 16.46 -1.12
N GLY A 10 -4.42 17.10 -1.15
CA GLY A 10 -3.36 16.86 -0.17
C GLY A 10 -2.48 15.64 -0.46
N HIS A 11 -2.60 15.03 -1.65
CA HIS A 11 -1.64 14.03 -2.11
C HIS A 11 -0.23 14.64 -2.22
N ILE A 12 0.73 14.02 -1.55
CA ILE A 12 2.15 14.35 -1.65
C ILE A 12 2.79 13.17 -2.39
N ALA A 13 2.98 13.32 -3.70
CA ALA A 13 3.53 12.24 -4.50
C ALA A 13 4.96 11.90 -4.07
N CYS A 14 5.23 10.62 -3.82
CA CYS A 14 6.57 10.08 -3.61
C CYS A 14 7.42 10.16 -4.90
N ASP A 15 6.79 9.94 -6.07
CA ASP A 15 7.34 10.19 -7.41
C ASP A 15 6.39 11.09 -8.20
N SER A 16 6.92 12.19 -8.75
CA SER A 16 6.19 13.14 -9.60
C SER A 16 5.51 12.53 -10.84
N ARG A 17 5.90 11.32 -11.24
CA ARG A 17 5.34 10.59 -12.40
C ARG A 17 4.15 9.71 -12.04
N SER A 18 3.90 9.49 -10.75
CA SER A 18 2.77 8.65 -10.30
C SER A 18 1.45 9.28 -10.73
N LYS A 19 0.57 8.44 -11.29
CA LYS A 19 -0.76 8.77 -11.76
C LYS A 19 -1.84 7.99 -11.05
N SER A 20 -1.56 6.77 -10.59
CA SER A 20 -2.45 6.01 -9.69
C SER A 20 -1.65 5.29 -8.62
N GLU A 21 -2.31 5.00 -7.50
CA GLU A 21 -1.68 4.45 -6.30
C GLU A 21 -2.60 3.44 -5.61
N ILE A 22 -2.02 2.42 -4.99
CA ILE A 22 -2.70 1.55 -4.03
C ILE A 22 -1.91 1.48 -2.72
N CYS A 23 -2.56 1.91 -1.63
CA CYS A 23 -2.05 1.73 -0.28
C CYS A 23 -2.79 0.56 0.40
N VAL A 24 -2.06 -0.46 0.85
CA VAL A 24 -2.62 -1.63 1.55
C VAL A 24 -2.06 -1.69 2.98
N PRO A 25 -2.90 -1.71 4.03
CA PRO A 25 -2.42 -1.73 5.40
C PRO A 25 -1.79 -3.08 5.75
N PHE A 26 -0.57 -3.06 6.28
CA PHE A 26 0.07 -4.22 6.88
C PHE A 26 -0.30 -4.31 8.36
N ARG A 27 -0.76 -5.49 8.79
CA ARG A 27 -1.14 -5.76 10.18
C ARG A 27 -0.12 -6.67 10.83
N ASN A 28 0.33 -6.32 12.03
CA ASN A 28 1.19 -7.17 12.84
C ASN A 28 0.43 -8.38 13.40
N SER A 29 1.13 -9.25 14.12
CA SER A 29 0.55 -10.44 14.77
C SER A 29 -0.57 -10.14 15.77
N ALA A 30 -0.60 -8.93 16.34
CA ALA A 30 -1.69 -8.45 17.21
C ALA A 30 -2.89 -7.87 16.42
N GLY A 31 -2.86 -7.93 15.09
CA GLY A 31 -3.90 -7.38 14.20
C GLY A 31 -3.86 -5.86 14.04
N GLN A 32 -2.89 -5.19 14.65
CA GLN A 32 -2.73 -3.73 14.60
C GLN A 32 -2.04 -3.33 13.31
N ILE A 33 -2.45 -2.20 12.72
CA ILE A 33 -1.75 -1.63 11.56
C ILE A 33 -0.38 -1.12 12.03
N SER A 34 0.69 -1.72 11.51
CA SER A 34 2.07 -1.34 11.86
C SER A 34 2.83 -0.74 10.69
N ALA A 35 2.35 -0.94 9.46
CA ALA A 35 2.91 -0.33 8.26
C ALA A 35 1.84 -0.23 7.15
N VAL A 36 2.19 0.40 6.04
CA VAL A 36 1.39 0.46 4.81
C VAL A 36 2.30 0.07 3.66
N LEU A 37 1.82 -0.85 2.82
CA LEU A 37 2.40 -1.11 1.51
C LEU A 37 1.91 -0.04 0.55
N ASP A 38 2.84 0.69 -0.04
CA ASP A 38 2.58 1.77 -0.99
C ASP A 38 3.10 1.34 -2.37
N ILE A 39 2.25 1.41 -3.39
CA ILE A 39 2.59 1.07 -4.77
C ILE A 39 2.00 2.11 -5.72
N ASP A 40 2.90 2.74 -6.49
CA ASP A 40 2.60 3.74 -7.50
C ASP A 40 2.61 3.17 -8.93
N SER A 41 1.94 3.85 -9.85
CA SER A 41 1.99 3.58 -11.29
C SER A 41 1.99 4.87 -12.12
N GLU A 42 2.74 4.89 -13.22
CA GLU A 42 2.73 5.98 -14.22
C GLU A 42 1.46 5.99 -15.11
N LEU A 43 0.58 5.00 -14.95
CA LEU A 43 -0.71 4.88 -15.64
C LEU A 43 -1.86 5.22 -14.69
N PHE A 44 -2.95 5.76 -15.24
CA PHE A 44 -4.19 5.97 -14.49
C PHE A 44 -4.92 4.65 -14.27
N ASN A 45 -5.67 4.55 -13.17
CA ASN A 45 -6.55 3.42 -12.85
C ASN A 45 -5.86 2.05 -13.03
N THR A 46 -4.61 1.95 -12.54
CA THR A 46 -3.82 0.72 -12.69
C THR A 46 -4.33 -0.40 -11.80
N PHE A 47 -4.79 -0.05 -10.60
CA PHE A 47 -5.16 -1.00 -9.57
C PHE A 47 -6.67 -1.14 -9.44
N ASP A 48 -7.11 -2.37 -9.19
CA ASP A 48 -8.51 -2.71 -8.93
C ASP A 48 -8.68 -3.54 -7.64
N GLU A 49 -9.91 -4.00 -7.39
CA GLU A 49 -10.23 -4.81 -6.22
C GLU A 49 -9.45 -6.12 -6.15
N VAL A 50 -9.11 -6.73 -7.30
CA VAL A 50 -8.31 -7.97 -7.34
C VAL A 50 -6.90 -7.69 -6.82
N ASP A 51 -6.30 -6.57 -7.20
CA ASP A 51 -4.99 -6.16 -6.67
C ASP A 51 -5.05 -5.96 -5.16
N ALA A 52 -6.07 -5.27 -4.66
CA ALA A 52 -6.24 -5.06 -3.22
C ALA A 52 -6.33 -6.38 -2.43
N GLU A 53 -7.11 -7.33 -2.93
CA GLU A 53 -7.25 -8.66 -2.33
C GLU A 53 -5.93 -9.45 -2.36
N LYS A 54 -5.27 -9.50 -3.51
CA LYS A 54 -4.04 -10.29 -3.68
C LYS A 54 -2.84 -9.70 -2.97
N LEU A 55 -2.72 -8.38 -2.93
CA LEU A 55 -1.69 -7.73 -2.13
C LEU A 55 -1.94 -7.96 -0.63
N THR A 56 -3.19 -7.99 -0.18
CA THR A 56 -3.51 -8.36 1.21
C THR A 56 -3.08 -9.79 1.54
N GLU A 57 -3.33 -10.74 0.63
CA GLU A 57 -2.86 -12.13 0.77
C GLU A 57 -1.32 -12.22 0.81
N VAL A 58 -0.62 -11.46 -0.04
CA VAL A 58 0.85 -11.40 -0.05
C VAL A 58 1.38 -10.82 1.26
N LEU A 59 0.78 -9.75 1.79
CA LEU A 59 1.17 -9.16 3.07
C LEU A 59 1.01 -10.13 4.24
N ALA A 60 0.06 -11.05 4.18
CA ALA A 60 -0.11 -12.09 5.20
C ALA A 60 1.05 -13.11 5.23
N LEU A 61 1.84 -13.20 4.16
CA LEU A 61 3.06 -14.02 4.11
C LEU A 61 4.27 -13.32 4.74
N ILE A 62 4.17 -12.02 5.04
CA ILE A 62 5.24 -11.26 5.66
C ILE A 62 5.13 -11.41 7.18
N HIS A 63 5.99 -12.25 7.73
CA HIS A 63 6.11 -12.42 9.17
C HIS A 63 6.96 -11.28 9.73
N SER A 64 6.46 -10.55 10.72
CA SER A 64 7.27 -9.62 11.50
C SER A 64 8.39 -10.38 12.21
N VAL A 65 9.65 -10.05 11.90
CA VAL A 65 10.80 -10.47 12.70
C VAL A 65 10.70 -9.70 14.00
N GLU A 66 10.41 -10.37 15.12
CA GLU A 66 10.52 -9.73 16.43
C GLU A 66 11.98 -9.34 16.64
N THR A 67 12.27 -8.04 16.59
CA THR A 67 13.54 -7.53 17.08
C THR A 67 13.48 -7.60 18.60
N SER A 68 13.97 -8.72 19.15
CA SER A 68 14.33 -8.85 20.55
C SER A 68 15.33 -7.75 20.87
N HIS A 69 14.87 -6.63 21.42
CA HIS A 69 15.74 -5.63 22.01
C HIS A 69 16.25 -6.24 23.32
N ALA A 70 17.50 -6.71 23.28
CA ALA A 70 18.29 -7.05 24.45
C ALA A 70 18.60 -5.80 25.29
#